data_AF-M5SY09-F1
#
_entry.id   AF-M5SY09-F1
#
_cell.length_a   1.000
_cell.length_b   1.000
_cell.length_c   1.000
_cell.angle_alpha   90.00
_cell.angle_beta   90.00
_cell.angle_gamma   90.00
#
_symmetry.space_group_name_H-M   'P 1'
#
loop_
_entity.id
_entity.type
_entity.pdbx_description
1 polymer ?
#
loop_
_entity_poly.entity_id
_entity_poly.type
_entity_poly.pdbx_seq_one_letter_code
_entity_poly.pdbx_strand_id
1 'polypeptide(L)'
;MSGSDVDVAVTDWIVSKEIPAAVEDMTGFRPHINTVKRWRSNGVAGVRLRCEYFGGTYRTTRTWLAEFFAASSEAKQTRRSRRDPTHAGQPRRPIGEVAKPRAMTARQQLEARGVL
;
A
#
# COMPACT_ATOMS: atom_id res chain seq x y z
N MET A 1 47.63 -6.14 14.25
CA MET A 1 46.35 -5.81 14.89
C MET A 1 46.27 -4.29 14.97
N SER A 2 45.68 -3.65 13.96
CA SER A 2 45.48 -2.20 13.92
C SER A 2 43.98 -1.94 13.86
N GLY A 3 43.54 -0.98 14.66
CA GLY A 3 42.17 -0.78 15.10
C GLY A 3 41.17 -0.43 13.99
N SER A 4 39.95 -0.89 14.26
CA SER A 4 38.67 -0.20 14.04
C SER A 4 38.74 1.24 13.51
N ASP A 5 38.54 1.37 12.20
CA ASP A 5 37.83 2.50 11.62
C ASP A 5 36.47 1.97 11.18
N VAL A 6 35.58 1.82 12.16
CA VAL A 6 34.17 1.62 11.84
C VAL A 6 33.75 2.98 11.34
N ASP A 7 33.63 3.14 10.02
CA ASP A 7 32.96 4.28 9.38
C ASP A 7 31.66 4.52 10.16
N VAL A 8 31.68 5.46 11.11
CA VAL A 8 30.48 5.88 11.83
C VAL A 8 29.70 6.65 10.78
N ALA A 9 28.88 5.90 10.05
CA ALA A 9 28.08 6.37 8.96
C ALA A 9 27.45 7.70 9.35
N VAL A 10 27.88 8.78 8.67
CA VAL A 10 27.19 10.07 8.71
C VAL A 10 25.76 9.74 8.35
N THR A 11 24.90 9.67 9.37
CA THR A 11 23.52 9.25 9.19
C THR A 11 22.81 10.43 8.56
N ASP A 12 22.74 10.39 7.23
CA ASP A 12 22.10 11.44 6.46
C ASP A 12 20.59 11.35 6.65
N TRP A 13 20.10 12.21 7.55
CA TRP A 13 18.71 12.26 7.93
C TRP A 13 17.89 12.94 6.83
N ILE A 14 17.08 12.16 6.15
CA ILE A 14 16.17 12.65 5.12
C ILE A 14 14.86 13.10 5.77
N VAL A 15 14.51 14.36 5.56
CA VAL A 15 13.25 14.92 6.08
C VAL A 15 12.06 14.38 5.29
N SER A 16 10.91 14.16 5.92
CA SER A 16 9.74 13.54 5.27
C SER A 16 9.33 14.16 3.94
N LYS A 17 9.58 15.47 3.71
CA LYS A 17 9.27 16.17 2.46
C LYS A 17 10.24 15.83 1.32
N GLU A 18 11.47 15.42 1.65
CA GLU A 18 12.56 15.11 0.72
C GLU A 18 12.60 13.62 0.34
N ILE A 19 11.93 12.77 1.12
CA ILE A 19 11.84 11.33 0.86
C ILE A 19 11.44 11.03 -0.60
N PRO A 20 10.44 11.68 -1.23
CA PRO A 20 10.13 11.45 -2.64
C PRO A 20 11.33 11.62 -3.59
N ALA A 21 12.15 12.65 -3.39
CA ALA A 21 13.33 12.90 -4.21
C ALA A 21 14.42 11.86 -3.92
N ALA A 22 14.66 11.55 -2.64
CA ALA A 22 15.62 10.49 -2.28
C ALA A 22 15.22 9.13 -2.86
N VAL A 23 13.92 8.81 -2.93
CA VAL A 23 13.43 7.58 -3.55
C VAL A 23 13.58 7.60 -5.07
N GLU A 24 13.38 8.76 -5.70
CA GLU A 24 13.64 8.96 -7.13
C GLU A 24 15.11 8.70 -7.46
N ASP A 25 16.04 9.24 -6.68
CA ASP A 25 17.48 9.00 -6.85
C ASP A 25 17.84 7.50 -6.73
N MET A 26 17.17 6.78 -5.82
CA MET A 26 17.47 5.38 -5.55
C MET A 26 16.82 4.41 -6.55
N THR A 27 15.64 4.75 -7.08
CA THR A 27 14.80 3.79 -7.82
C THR A 27 14.42 4.25 -9.23
N GLY A 28 14.72 5.49 -9.59
CA GLY A 28 14.24 6.14 -10.82
C GLY A 28 12.76 6.49 -10.80
N PHE A 29 12.05 6.27 -9.68
CA PHE A 29 10.63 6.56 -9.54
C PHE A 29 10.36 7.49 -8.37
N ARG A 30 9.65 8.60 -8.62
CA ARG A 30 9.26 9.55 -7.58
C ARG A 30 7.87 9.24 -7.01
N PRO A 31 7.75 8.70 -5.78
CA PRO A 31 6.45 8.48 -5.17
C PRO A 31 5.79 9.81 -4.74
N HIS A 32 4.47 9.87 -4.78
CA HIS A 32 3.75 11.00 -4.20
C HIS A 32 3.94 11.07 -2.66
N ILE A 33 3.93 12.28 -2.08
CA ILE A 33 4.15 12.46 -0.64
C ILE A 33 3.14 11.70 0.24
N ASN A 34 1.89 11.56 -0.21
CA ASN A 34 0.88 10.76 0.51
C ASN A 34 1.20 9.26 0.49
N THR A 35 1.90 8.77 -0.54
CA THR A 35 2.41 7.39 -0.59
C THR A 35 3.44 7.18 0.50
N VAL A 36 4.37 8.12 0.69
CA VAL A 36 5.36 8.09 1.77
C VAL A 36 4.69 8.13 3.15
N LYS A 37 3.71 9.03 3.34
CA LYS A 37 2.92 9.08 4.59
C LYS A 37 2.25 7.73 4.88
N ARG A 38 1.69 7.09 3.85
CA ARG A 38 1.06 5.77 3.96
C ARG A 38 2.08 4.68 4.28
N TRP A 39 3.28 4.70 3.70
CA TRP A 39 4.34 3.74 4.03
C TRP A 39 4.74 3.80 5.50
N ARG A 40 4.78 5.01 6.09
CA ARG A 40 5.02 5.19 7.52
C ARG A 40 3.84 4.74 8.38
N SER A 41 2.62 5.18 8.05
CA SER A 41 1.44 4.95 8.90
C SER A 41 0.89 3.53 8.78
N ASN A 42 0.71 3.03 7.56
CA ASN A 42 0.01 1.78 7.26
C ASN A 42 0.96 0.71 6.74
N GLY A 43 2.09 1.12 6.15
CA GLY A 43 3.00 0.23 5.45
C GLY A 43 2.48 -0.25 4.09
N VAL A 44 3.26 -1.14 3.49
CA VAL A 44 2.96 -1.83 2.24
C VAL A 44 3.28 -3.32 2.41
N ALA A 45 2.35 -4.19 2.01
CA ALA A 45 2.47 -5.65 2.19
C ALA A 45 2.76 -6.09 3.65
N GLY A 46 2.44 -5.26 4.64
CA GLY A 46 2.71 -5.52 6.07
C GLY A 46 4.04 -4.96 6.57
N VAL A 47 4.85 -4.37 5.71
CA VAL A 47 6.14 -3.74 6.06
C VAL A 47 5.94 -2.23 6.16
N ARG A 48 6.42 -1.61 7.25
CA ARG A 48 6.32 -0.16 7.49
C ARG A 48 7.66 0.51 7.30
N LEU A 49 7.65 1.72 6.76
CA LEU A 49 8.87 2.53 6.65
C LEU A 49 9.27 3.01 8.05
N ARG A 50 10.52 2.74 8.43
CA ARG A 50 11.10 3.24 9.67
C ARG A 50 11.33 4.74 9.55
N CYS A 51 10.86 5.47 10.55
CA CYS A 51 11.09 6.90 10.70
C CYS A 51 11.28 7.24 12.17
N GLU A 52 12.07 8.26 12.44
CA GLU A 52 12.19 8.88 13.76
C GLU A 52 11.55 10.26 13.76
N TYR A 53 10.95 10.62 14.89
CA TYR A 53 10.32 11.93 15.08
C TYR A 53 11.18 12.75 16.02
N PHE A 54 11.76 13.83 15.51
CA PHE A 54 12.48 14.81 16.32
C PHE A 54 12.33 16.20 15.71
N GLY A 55 12.40 17.27 16.50
CA GLY A 55 12.28 18.64 15.98
C GLY A 55 11.02 18.89 15.13
N GLY A 56 9.87 18.34 15.54
CA GLY A 56 8.58 18.57 14.87
C GLY A 56 8.35 17.80 13.58
N THR A 57 9.34 17.06 13.06
CA THR A 57 9.26 16.41 11.74
C THR A 57 9.75 14.98 11.78
N TYR A 58 9.14 14.14 10.95
CA TYR A 58 9.61 12.77 10.72
C TYR A 58 10.79 12.75 9.77
N ARG A 59 11.81 11.98 10.13
CA ARG A 59 13.00 11.74 9.32
C ARG A 59 13.21 10.26 9.12
N THR A 60 13.88 9.92 8.03
CA THR A 60 14.31 8.57 7.71
C THR A 60 15.75 8.62 7.20
N THR A 61 16.30 7.49 6.78
CA THR A 61 17.65 7.38 6.24
C THR A 61 17.61 6.60 4.92
N ARG A 62 18.63 6.74 4.09
CA ARG A 62 18.75 5.94 2.86
C ARG A 62 18.80 4.44 3.17
N THR A 63 19.48 4.06 4.24
CA THR A 63 19.56 2.67 4.72
C THR A 63 18.17 2.12 5.05
N TRP A 64 17.36 2.85 5.80
CA TRP A 64 16.01 2.40 6.14
C TRP A 64 15.07 2.34 4.92
N LEU A 65 15.25 3.22 3.94
CA LEU A 65 14.54 3.13 2.67
C LEU A 65 14.92 1.87 1.90
N ALA A 66 16.21 1.53 1.82
CA ALA A 66 16.70 0.32 1.18
C ALA A 66 16.16 -0.95 1.88
N GLU A 67 16.26 -1.01 3.21
CA GLU A 67 15.69 -2.10 4.03
C GLU A 67 14.18 -2.24 3.79
N PHE A 68 13.45 -1.12 3.76
CA PHE A 68 12.02 -1.10 3.50
C PHE A 68 11.68 -1.67 2.11
N PHE A 69 12.43 -1.31 1.07
CA PHE A 69 12.19 -1.83 -0.29
C PHE A 69 12.49 -3.32 -0.41
N ALA A 70 13.59 -3.78 0.20
CA ALA A 70 13.93 -5.20 0.24
C ALA A 70 12.83 -6.01 0.95
N ALA A 71 12.49 -5.64 2.19
CA ALA A 71 11.48 -6.33 2.99
C ALA A 71 10.09 -6.28 2.34
N SER A 72 9.69 -5.15 1.77
CA SER A 72 8.38 -5.04 1.11
C SER A 72 8.29 -5.86 -0.18
N SER A 73 9.39 -6.01 -0.90
CA SER A 73 9.46 -6.85 -2.11
C SER A 73 9.38 -8.33 -1.75
N GLU A 74 10.14 -8.77 -0.75
CA GLU A 74 10.09 -10.13 -0.23
C GLU A 74 8.70 -10.48 0.32
N ALA A 75 8.08 -9.58 1.09
CA ALA A 75 6.74 -9.78 1.61
C ALA A 75 5.68 -9.92 0.51
N LYS A 76 5.79 -9.13 -0.58
CA LYS A 76 4.90 -9.27 -1.74
C LYS A 76 5.10 -10.62 -2.44
N GLN A 77 6.34 -11.06 -2.60
CA GLN A 77 6.65 -12.33 -3.25
C GLN A 77 6.13 -13.51 -2.43
N THR A 78 6.35 -13.50 -1.11
CA THR A 78 5.82 -14.51 -0.18
C THR A 78 4.28 -14.55 -0.19
N ARG A 79 3.62 -13.39 -0.24
CA ARG A 79 2.15 -13.35 -0.35
C ARG A 79 1.64 -13.90 -1.68
N ARG A 80 2.40 -13.75 -2.76
CA ARG A 80 2.05 -14.32 -4.07
C ARG A 80 2.21 -15.83 -4.07
N SER A 81 3.31 -16.36 -3.53
CA SER A 81 3.54 -17.81 -3.48
C SER A 81 2.57 -18.54 -2.55
N ARG A 82 2.12 -17.90 -1.46
CA ARG A 82 1.10 -18.45 -0.55
C ARG A 82 -0.32 -18.41 -1.10
N ARG A 83 -0.59 -17.64 -2.16
CA ARG A 83 -1.93 -17.66 -2.76
C ARG A 83 -2.09 -18.99 -3.46
N ASP A 84 -3.03 -19.76 -2.95
CA ASP A 84 -3.50 -20.98 -3.58
C ASP A 84 -3.89 -20.68 -5.04
N PRO A 85 -3.26 -21.31 -6.05
CA PRO A 85 -3.56 -21.06 -7.45
C PRO A 85 -5.02 -21.36 -7.81
N THR A 86 -5.71 -22.12 -6.96
CA THR A 86 -7.11 -22.55 -7.13
C THR A 86 -8.11 -21.40 -7.28
N HIS A 87 -7.81 -20.18 -6.80
CA HIS A 87 -8.70 -19.01 -6.94
C HIS A 87 -8.27 -17.99 -8.01
N ALA A 88 -7.22 -18.25 -8.79
CA ALA A 88 -6.72 -17.30 -9.78
C ALA A 88 -7.68 -17.06 -10.98
N GLY A 89 -8.73 -17.86 -11.11
CA GLY A 89 -9.66 -17.85 -12.24
C GLY A 89 -11.05 -17.28 -12.00
N GLN A 90 -11.39 -16.74 -10.82
CA GLN A 90 -12.72 -16.14 -10.68
C GLN A 90 -12.79 -14.83 -11.46
N PRO A 91 -13.64 -14.74 -12.51
CA PRO A 91 -13.82 -13.49 -13.22
C PRO A 91 -14.29 -12.44 -12.21
N ARG A 92 -13.62 -11.29 -12.18
CA ARG A 92 -14.13 -10.13 -11.46
C ARG A 92 -15.52 -9.86 -12.03
N ARG A 93 -16.56 -10.01 -11.19
CA ARG A 93 -17.92 -9.63 -11.58
C ARG A 93 -17.84 -8.22 -12.18
N PRO A 94 -18.39 -7.97 -13.38
CA PRO A 94 -18.38 -6.64 -13.95
C PRO A 94 -19.01 -5.67 -12.93
N ILE A 95 -18.35 -4.53 -12.75
CA ILE A 95 -18.85 -3.43 -11.93
C ILE A 95 -20.14 -2.95 -12.59
N GLY A 96 -21.28 -3.44 -12.14
CA GLY A 96 -22.58 -3.07 -12.73
C GLY A 96 -23.76 -4.01 -12.44
N GLU A 97 -23.54 -5.27 -12.08
CA GLU A 97 -24.65 -6.21 -11.91
C GLU A 97 -25.13 -6.28 -10.44
N VAL A 98 -25.80 -5.22 -10.00
CA VAL A 98 -26.76 -5.33 -8.91
C VAL A 98 -28.11 -5.56 -9.56
N ALA A 99 -28.55 -6.82 -9.66
CA ALA A 99 -29.91 -7.14 -10.04
C ALA A 99 -30.86 -6.52 -9.01
N LYS A 100 -31.41 -5.33 -9.33
CA LYS A 100 -32.54 -4.77 -8.60
C LYS A 100 -33.74 -5.69 -8.84
N PRO A 101 -34.49 -6.13 -7.82
CA PRO A 101 -35.74 -6.81 -8.07
C PRO A 101 -36.66 -5.85 -8.86
N ARG A 102 -37.24 -6.33 -9.96
CA ARG A 102 -38.28 -5.61 -10.71
C ARG A 102 -39.40 -5.25 -9.73
N ALA A 103 -39.55 -3.97 -9.42
CA ALA A 103 -40.72 -3.49 -8.71
C ALA A 103 -41.95 -3.86 -9.55
N MET A 104 -42.87 -4.64 -8.98
CA MET A 104 -44.17 -4.93 -9.58
C MET A 104 -44.87 -3.62 -9.89
N THR A 105 -45.35 -3.46 -11.12
CA THR A 105 -46.11 -2.25 -11.50
C THR A 105 -47.42 -2.21 -10.70
N ALA A 106 -47.92 -1.02 -10.40
CA ALA A 106 -49.13 -0.81 -9.58
C ALA A 106 -50.34 -1.62 -10.08
N ARG A 107 -50.45 -1.87 -11.38
CA ARG A 107 -51.48 -2.73 -11.98
C ARG A 107 -51.36 -4.19 -11.55
N GLN A 108 -50.15 -4.74 -11.53
CA GLN A 108 -49.91 -6.13 -11.07
C GLN A 108 -50.20 -6.30 -9.58
N GLN A 109 -49.99 -5.26 -8.77
CA GLN A 109 -50.37 -5.29 -7.35
C GLN A 109 -51.89 -5.26 -7.13
N LEU A 110 -52.63 -4.57 -8.01
CA LEU A 110 -54.09 -4.49 -7.94
C LEU A 110 -54.76 -5.80 -8.40
N GLU A 111 -54.26 -6.42 -9.47
CA GLU A 111 -54.71 -7.74 -9.93
C GLU A 111 -54.45 -8.83 -8.86
N ALA A 112 -53.27 -8.83 -8.22
CA ALA A 112 -52.95 -9.80 -7.16
C ALA A 112 -53.82 -9.65 -5.89
N ARG A 113 -54.43 -8.48 -5.70
CA ARG A 113 -55.36 -8.20 -4.59
C ARG A 113 -56.84 -8.41 -4.97
N GLY A 114 -57.13 -8.80 -6.21
CA GLY A 114 -58.49 -9.08 -6.69
C GLY A 114 -59.39 -7.84 -6.74
N VAL A 115 -58.81 -6.64 -6.90
CA VAL A 115 -59.54 -5.36 -6.90
C VAL A 115 -59.96 -4.93 -8.32
N LEU A 116 -59.60 -5.73 -9.34
CA LEU A 116 -59.96 -5.55 -10.75
C LEU A 116 -60.63 -6.80 -11.30
#